data_AF-A0A958G4M2-F1
#
_entry.id   AF-A0A958G4M2-F1
#
_cell.length_a   1.000
_cell.length_b   1.000
_cell.length_c   1.000
_cell.angle_alpha   90.00
_cell.angle_beta   90.00
_cell.angle_gamma   90.00
#
_symmetry.space_group_name_H-M   'P 1'
#
loop_
_entity.id
_entity.type
_entity.pdbx_description
1 polymer ?
#
loop_
_entity_poly.entity_id
_entity_poly.type
_entity_poly.pdbx_seq_one_letter_code
_entity_poly.pdbx_strand_id
1 'polypeptide(L)' 'VEAVRHMRKVQQEIKKITTLGDEELVTYAKNIGAPVELVRYVKENGKLPVPNFAAGGIATPADA' A
#
# COMPACT_ATOMS: atom_id res chain seq x y z
N VAL A 1 8.94 15.19 6.36
CA VAL A 1 9.10 13.83 6.93
C VAL A 1 8.85 12.81 5.83
N GLU A 2 9.90 12.16 5.32
CA GLU A 2 9.77 11.20 4.20
C GLU A 2 9.04 9.91 4.62
N ALA A 3 9.21 9.40 5.85
CA ALA A 3 8.47 8.23 6.33
C ALA A 3 6.94 8.42 6.31
N VAL A 4 6.45 9.59 6.73
CA VAL A 4 5.01 9.91 6.69
C VAL A 4 4.49 9.96 5.26
N ARG A 5 5.28 10.49 4.32
CA ARG A 5 4.93 10.51 2.89
C ARG A 5 4.80 9.09 2.34
N HIS A 6 5.77 8.23 2.64
CA HIS A 6 5.74 6.84 2.20
C HIS A 6 4.56 6.07 2.78
N MET A 7 4.31 6.19 4.09
CA MET A 7 3.16 5.55 4.73
C MET A 7 1.83 6.01 4.13
N ARG A 8 1.65 7.31 3.93
CA ARG A 8 0.43 7.85 3.30
C ARG A 8 0.23 7.32 1.90
N LYS A 9 1.30 7.24 1.09
CA LYS A 9 1.24 6.68 -0.27
C LYS A 9 0.79 5.22 -0.24
N VAL A 10 1.39 4.39 0.62
CA VAL A 10 1.00 2.97 0.76
C VAL A 10 -0.47 2.84 1.14
N GLN A 11 -0.94 3.62 2.12
CA GLN A 11 -2.34 3.59 2.55
C GLN A 11 -3.32 4.06 1.46
N GLN A 12 -2.94 5.07 0.67
CA GLN A 12 -3.75 5.54 -0.47
C GLN A 12 -3.88 4.47 -1.56
N GLU A 13 -2.78 3.79 -1.89
CA GLU A 13 -2.80 2.73 -2.89
C GLU A 13 -3.62 1.52 -2.42
N ILE A 14 -3.53 1.12 -1.15
CA ILE A 14 -4.38 0.05 -0.58
C ILE A 14 -5.86 0.40 -0.75
N LYS A 15 -6.27 1.62 -0.38
CA LYS A 15 -7.66 2.09 -0.56
C LYS A 15 -8.06 2.07 -2.03
N LYS A 16 -7.19 2.53 -2.92
CA LYS A 16 -7.45 2.51 -4.37
C LYS A 16 -7.68 1.08 -4.86
N ILE A 17 -6.79 0.14 -4.54
CA ILE A 17 -6.90 -1.27 -4.93
C ILE A 17 -8.25 -1.87 -4.50
N THR A 18 -8.73 -1.57 -3.28
CA THR A 18 -10.03 -2.08 -2.80
C THR A 18 -11.24 -1.58 -3.60
N THR A 19 -11.10 -0.47 -4.34
CA THR A 19 -12.16 0.13 -5.15
C THR A 19 -12.09 -0.21 -6.64
N LEU A 20 -10.97 -0.76 -7.12
CA LEU A 20 -10.79 -1.11 -8.53
C LEU A 20 -11.68 -2.29 -8.94
N GLY A 21 -12.07 -2.35 -10.21
CA GLY A 21 -12.68 -3.56 -10.79
C GLY A 21 -11.69 -4.72 -10.87
N ASP A 22 -12.17 -5.97 -10.87
CA ASP A 22 -11.29 -7.16 -10.95
C ASP A 22 -10.49 -7.21 -12.26
N GLU A 23 -11.09 -6.74 -13.34
CA GLU A 23 -10.47 -6.62 -14.67
C GLU A 23 -9.32 -5.60 -14.70
N GLU A 24 -9.34 -4.60 -13.81
CA GLU A 24 -8.33 -3.55 -13.76
C GLU A 24 -7.09 -3.95 -12.93
N LEU A 25 -7.19 -5.00 -12.10
CA LEU A 25 -6.13 -5.39 -11.17
C LEU A 25 -4.86 -5.84 -11.88
N VAL A 26 -4.98 -6.54 -13.01
CA VAL A 26 -3.81 -7.02 -13.78
C VAL A 26 -3.03 -5.84 -14.35
N THR A 27 -3.73 -4.86 -14.92
CA THR A 27 -3.13 -3.64 -15.43
C THR A 27 -2.49 -2.82 -14.32
N TYR A 28 -3.20 -2.66 -13.19
CA TYR A 28 -2.68 -1.94 -12.04
C TYR A 28 -1.40 -2.60 -11.49
N ALA A 29 -1.41 -3.93 -11.30
CA ALA A 29 -0.26 -4.70 -10.84
C ALA A 29 0.95 -4.54 -11.77
N LYS A 30 0.73 -4.59 -13.10
CA LYS A 30 1.78 -4.34 -14.10
C LYS A 30 2.35 -2.93 -14.00
N ASN A 31 1.52 -1.92 -13.81
CA ASN A 31 1.95 -0.51 -13.73
C ASN A 31 2.83 -0.23 -12.51
N ILE A 32 2.57 -0.90 -11.37
CA ILE A 32 3.36 -0.75 -10.16
C ILE A 32 4.50 -1.78 -10.04
N GLY A 33 4.60 -2.72 -10.98
CA GLY A 33 5.61 -3.79 -10.96
C GLY A 33 5.42 -4.81 -9.84
N ALA A 34 4.17 -5.09 -9.44
CA ALA A 34 3.85 -6.02 -8.35
C ALA A 34 3.21 -7.32 -8.87
N PRO A 35 3.37 -8.45 -8.15
CA PRO A 35 2.64 -9.69 -8.45
C PRO A 35 1.12 -9.50 -8.34
N VAL A 36 0.38 -9.94 -9.37
CA VAL A 36 -1.09 -9.86 -9.41
C VAL A 36 -1.76 -10.52 -8.22
N GLU A 37 -1.22 -11.65 -7.77
CA GLU A 37 -1.76 -12.41 -6.63
C GLU A 37 -1.71 -11.59 -5.33
N LEU A 38 -0.64 -10.83 -5.12
CA LEU A 38 -0.52 -9.95 -3.96
C LEU A 38 -1.48 -8.75 -4.05
N VAL A 39 -1.67 -8.19 -5.24
CA VAL A 39 -2.65 -7.10 -5.44
C VAL A 39 -4.08 -7.61 -5.19
N ARG A 40 -4.39 -8.84 -5.64
CA ARG A 40 -5.68 -9.49 -5.37
C ARG A 40 -5.89 -9.74 -3.87
N TYR A 41 -4.87 -10.24 -3.17
CA TYR A 41 -4.91 -10.39 -1.71
C TYR A 41 -5.25 -9.05 -1.02
N VAL A 42 -4.57 -7.97 -1.42
CA VAL A 42 -4.80 -6.63 -0.84
C VAL A 42 -6.22 -6.14 -1.13
N LYS A 43 -6.78 -6.40 -2.32
CA LYS A 43 -8.17 -6.07 -2.64
C LYS A 43 -9.14 -6.80 -1.70
N GLU A 44 -8.98 -8.11 -1.56
CA GLU A 44 -9.87 -8.96 -0.77
C GLU A 44 -9.79 -8.66 0.73
N ASN A 45 -8.60 -8.35 1.24
CA ASN A 45 -8.34 -8.23 2.67
C ASN A 45 -8.25 -6.77 3.16
N GLY A 46 -8.14 -5.80 2.26
CA GLY A 46 -8.01 -4.37 2.58
C GLY A 46 -6.71 -4.01 3.32
N LYS A 47 -5.70 -4.88 3.30
CA LYS A 47 -4.43 -4.71 4.02
C LYS A 47 -3.29 -5.49 3.36
N LEU A 48 -2.05 -5.12 3.68
CA LEU A 48 -0.88 -5.89 3.29
C LEU A 48 -0.82 -7.22 4.04
N PRO A 49 -0.23 -8.27 3.43
CA PRO A 49 -0.05 -9.58 4.09
C PRO A 49 1.02 -9.55 5.20
N VAL A 50 1.71 -8.42 5.36
CA VAL A 50 2.79 -8.20 6.34
C VAL A 50 2.58 -6.87 7.07
N PRO A 51 3.13 -6.72 8.30
CA PRO A 51 3.15 -5.43 8.98
C PRO A 51 3.84 -4.34 8.16
N ASN A 52 3.27 -3.14 8.17
CA ASN A 52 3.84 -1.95 7.55
C ASN A 52 4.39 -1.01 8.64
N PHE A 53 5.70 -1.02 8.84
CA PHE A 53 6.37 -0.19 9.84
C PHE A 53 6.96 1.08 9.21
N ALA A 54 6.86 2.20 9.92
CA ALA A 54 7.57 3.42 9.58
C ALA A 54 9.07 3.23 9.83
N ALA A 55 9.92 3.53 8.85
CA ALA A 55 11.37 3.54 9.02
C ALA A 55 11.95 4.83 8.41
N GLY A 56 12.69 5.60 9.22
CA GLY A 56 13.37 6.83 8.83
C GLY A 56 12.74 8.12 9.36
N GLY A 57 13.46 8.85 10.21
CA GLY A 57 13.07 10.20 10.64
C GLY A 57 12.03 10.29 11.76
N ILE A 58 11.79 9.23 12.54
CA ILE A 58 11.13 9.33 13.85
C ILE A 58 12.16 9.93 14.81
N ALA A 59 12.13 11.25 14.99
CA ALA A 59 13.10 11.96 15.81
C ALA A 59 12.51 12.40 17.16
N THR A 60 11.18 12.52 17.24
CA THR A 60 10.47 12.97 18.43
C THR A 60 9.27 12.08 18.77
N PRO A 61 8.81 12.01 20.05
CA PRO A 61 7.63 11.24 20.43
C PRO A 61 6.34 11.65 19.70
N ALA A 62 6.27 12.86 19.13
CA ALA A 62 5.13 13.34 18.36
C ALA A 62 5.07 12.75 16.92
N ASP A 63 6.14 12.09 16.46
CA ASP A 63 6.21 11.47 15.12
C ASP A 63 5.69 10.01 15.10
N ALA A 64 5.41 9.41 16.27
CA ALA A 64 4.94 8.02 16.44
C ALA A 64 3.45 7.97 16.80
#